data_AF-A0A415E145-F1
#
_entry.id   AF-A0A415E145-F1
#
_cell.length_a   1.000
_cell.length_b   1.000
_cell.length_c   1.000
_cell.angle_alpha   90.00
_cell.angle_beta   90.00
_cell.angle_gamma   90.00
#
_symmetry.space_group_name_H-M   'P 1'
#
loop_
_entity.id
_entity.type
_entity.pdbx_description
1 polymer ?
#
loop_
_entity_poly.entity_id
_entity_poly.type
_entity_poly.pdbx_seq_one_letter_code
_entity_poly.pdbx_strand_id
1 'polypeptide(L)'
;MNNYPDARTYYDKMHRLGKWMTFITLIVFCGVPFVVCMVYGIMPKISDVLLASGGLLAIFIPAAIAELIADTPVMGTSFYLSSITGNIMNLKLPAVLNALKIADVKQGTQEADAVSGVAVAVSSLTTMIIIAIGALLLTPLKPILELPQVVTATQYVLPALFGCLMLSIFSKNAGGGTVFHGHLKALIIPFIIAAALYLYIIPEYYELYQGFIIIGCIPLLYAITKIMYKKGMIKVEMKEDQEGEERDAA
;
A
#
# COMPACT_ATOMS: atom_id res chain seq x y z
N MET A 1 -30.63 -23.64 -3.04
CA MET A 1 -29.32 -24.00 -3.61
C MET A 1 -28.48 -22.74 -3.52
N ASN A 2 -27.61 -22.65 -2.51
CA ASN A 2 -26.92 -21.42 -2.14
C ASN A 2 -25.73 -21.23 -3.11
N ASN A 3 -25.88 -20.36 -4.11
CA ASN A 3 -24.91 -20.12 -5.18
C ASN A 3 -23.75 -19.19 -4.76
N TYR A 4 -23.29 -19.25 -3.51
CA TYR A 4 -22.05 -18.55 -3.13
C TYR A 4 -20.87 -19.44 -3.52
N PRO A 5 -19.94 -18.99 -4.38
CA PRO A 5 -18.72 -19.74 -4.60
C PRO A 5 -18.00 -19.89 -3.27
N ASP A 6 -17.65 -21.12 -2.90
CA ASP A 6 -16.86 -21.43 -1.71
C ASP A 6 -15.67 -20.47 -1.61
N ALA A 7 -15.47 -19.84 -0.45
CA ALA A 7 -14.49 -18.78 -0.25
C ALA A 7 -13.09 -19.22 -0.71
N ARG A 8 -12.73 -20.49 -0.51
CA ARG A 8 -11.48 -21.06 -1.05
C ARG A 8 -11.39 -20.98 -2.56
N THR A 9 -12.46 -21.35 -3.26
CA THR A 9 -12.52 -21.34 -4.73
C THR A 9 -12.36 -19.93 -5.29
N TYR A 10 -12.89 -18.92 -4.58
CA TYR A 10 -12.71 -17.52 -4.95
C TYR A 10 -11.25 -17.09 -4.81
N TYR A 11 -10.64 -17.29 -3.64
CA TYR A 11 -9.25 -16.91 -3.39
C TYR A 11 -8.27 -17.65 -4.31
N ASP A 12 -8.47 -18.95 -4.55
CA ASP A 12 -7.61 -19.73 -5.45
C ASP A 12 -7.61 -19.17 -6.88
N LYS A 13 -8.78 -18.77 -7.39
CA LYS A 13 -8.90 -18.12 -8.71
C LYS A 13 -8.21 -16.77 -8.73
N MET A 14 -8.42 -15.94 -7.71
CA MET A 14 -7.81 -14.62 -7.63
C MET A 14 -6.29 -14.68 -7.50
N HIS A 15 -5.75 -15.58 -6.67
CA HIS A 15 -4.31 -15.82 -6.57
C HIS A 15 -3.71 -16.34 -7.88
N ARG A 16 -4.42 -17.25 -8.56
CA ARG A 16 -3.97 -17.76 -9.86
C ARG A 16 -3.90 -16.63 -10.89
N LEU A 17 -4.94 -15.81 -10.98
CA LEU A 17 -5.01 -14.67 -11.87
C LEU A 17 -3.90 -13.64 -11.54
N GLY A 18 -3.76 -13.27 -10.27
CA GLY A 18 -2.75 -12.34 -9.80
C GLY A 18 -1.33 -12.79 -10.15
N LYS A 19 -0.98 -14.06 -9.89
CA LYS A 19 0.33 -14.61 -10.26
C LYS A 19 0.59 -14.56 -11.77
N TRP A 20 -0.39 -14.89 -12.60
CA TRP A 20 -0.26 -14.79 -14.05
C TRP A 20 -0.08 -13.34 -14.51
N MET A 21 -0.84 -12.40 -13.95
CA MET A 21 -0.70 -10.97 -14.26
C MET A 21 0.67 -10.43 -13.86
N THR A 22 1.17 -10.77 -12.67
CA THR A 22 2.51 -10.36 -12.22
C THR A 22 3.59 -10.94 -13.13
N PHE A 23 3.46 -12.21 -13.52
CA PHE A 23 4.43 -12.86 -14.41
C PHE A 23 4.47 -12.21 -15.81
N ILE A 24 3.29 -11.95 -16.40
CA ILE A 24 3.19 -11.25 -17.69
C ILE A 24 3.79 -9.85 -17.59
N THR A 25 3.48 -9.13 -16.51
CA THR A 25 4.02 -7.78 -16.27
C THR A 25 5.54 -7.80 -16.19
N LEU A 26 6.13 -8.77 -15.47
CA LEU A 26 7.58 -8.93 -15.38
C LEU A 26 8.23 -9.15 -16.75
N ILE A 27 7.62 -9.99 -17.60
CA ILE A 27 8.08 -10.22 -18.97
C ILE A 27 8.07 -8.92 -19.77
N VAL A 28 7.01 -8.12 -19.68
CA VAL A 28 6.92 -6.84 -20.39
C VAL A 28 7.95 -5.85 -19.86
N PHE A 29 8.10 -5.74 -18.53
CA PHE A 29 9.05 -4.83 -17.88
C PHE A 29 10.51 -5.13 -18.23
N CYS A 30 10.90 -6.40 -18.29
CA CYS A 30 12.25 -6.79 -18.71
C CYS A 30 12.40 -6.81 -20.24
N GLY A 31 11.33 -7.16 -20.96
CA GLY A 31 11.31 -7.32 -22.40
C GLY A 31 11.45 -6.00 -23.16
N VAL A 32 10.80 -4.93 -22.73
CA VAL A 32 10.88 -3.62 -23.40
C VAL A 32 12.32 -3.07 -23.41
N PRO A 33 13.02 -2.94 -22.26
CA PRO A 33 14.41 -2.51 -22.23
C PRO A 33 15.33 -3.46 -23.02
N PHE A 34 15.09 -4.76 -22.94
CA PHE A 34 15.89 -5.75 -23.67
C PHE A 34 15.77 -5.58 -25.19
N VAL A 35 14.55 -5.40 -25.72
CA VAL A 35 14.31 -5.14 -27.14
C VAL A 35 14.95 -3.83 -27.57
N VAL A 36 14.83 -2.77 -26.76
CA VAL A 36 15.48 -1.48 -27.03
C VAL A 36 17.00 -1.66 -27.09
N CYS A 37 17.62 -2.32 -26.11
CA CYS A 37 19.06 -2.58 -26.11
C CYS A 37 19.53 -3.38 -27.34
N MET A 38 18.73 -4.35 -27.80
CA MET A 38 19.03 -5.11 -29.03
C MET A 38 18.94 -4.25 -30.29
N VAL A 39 17.88 -3.45 -30.43
CA VAL A 39 17.66 -2.59 -31.62
C VAL A 39 18.75 -1.54 -31.76
N TYR A 40 19.18 -0.94 -30.65
CA TYR A 40 20.22 0.10 -30.64
C TYR A 40 21.65 -0.45 -30.49
N GLY A 41 21.83 -1.77 -30.34
CA GLY A 41 23.15 -2.39 -30.17
C GLY A 41 23.89 -1.99 -28.88
N ILE A 42 23.18 -1.48 -27.88
CA ILE A 42 23.72 -0.95 -26.61
C ILE A 42 23.62 -1.96 -25.47
N MET A 43 23.83 -3.25 -25.76
CA MET A 43 23.66 -4.29 -24.75
C MET A 43 24.66 -4.10 -23.59
N PRO A 44 24.19 -3.86 -22.36
CA PRO A 44 25.08 -3.68 -21.22
C PRO A 44 25.73 -5.02 -20.86
N LYS A 45 26.96 -4.97 -20.31
CA LYS A 45 27.58 -6.16 -19.73
C LYS A 45 26.76 -6.61 -18.54
N ILE A 46 26.55 -7.92 -18.43
CA ILE A 46 25.77 -8.54 -17.34
C ILE A 46 26.37 -8.18 -15.96
N SER A 47 27.70 -8.06 -15.87
CA SER A 47 28.39 -7.62 -14.65
C SER A 47 27.93 -6.25 -14.18
N ASP A 48 27.77 -5.31 -15.10
CA ASP A 48 27.48 -3.92 -14.80
C ASP A 48 26.01 -3.77 -14.41
N VAL A 49 25.13 -4.54 -15.07
CA VAL A 49 23.71 -4.65 -14.70
C VAL A 49 23.56 -5.25 -13.29
N LEU A 50 24.29 -6.32 -12.96
CA LEU A 50 24.23 -6.94 -11.65
C LEU A 50 24.80 -6.04 -10.55
N LEU A 51 25.88 -5.31 -10.82
CA LEU A 51 26.45 -4.34 -9.87
C LEU A 51 25.49 -3.17 -9.62
N ALA A 52 24.92 -2.59 -10.67
CA ALA A 52 23.98 -1.49 -10.55
C ALA A 52 22.65 -1.91 -9.87
N SER A 53 22.14 -3.10 -10.20
CA SER A 53 20.89 -3.60 -9.63
C SER A 53 21.05 -4.17 -8.23
N GLY A 54 22.22 -4.73 -7.87
CA GLY A 54 22.44 -5.40 -6.59
C GLY A 54 22.22 -4.49 -5.38
N GLY A 55 22.76 -3.27 -5.41
CA GLY A 55 22.55 -2.29 -4.34
C GLY A 55 21.09 -1.86 -4.23
N LEU A 56 20.43 -1.64 -5.37
CA LEU A 56 19.03 -1.24 -5.42
C LEU A 56 18.11 -2.36 -4.89
N LEU A 57 18.36 -3.61 -5.29
CA LEU A 57 17.63 -4.79 -4.84
C LEU A 57 17.79 -5.01 -3.34
N ALA A 58 18.99 -4.81 -2.80
CA ALA A 58 19.24 -4.93 -1.35
C ALA A 58 18.40 -3.95 -0.52
N ILE A 59 18.08 -2.78 -1.06
CA ILE A 59 17.25 -1.76 -0.40
C ILE A 59 15.75 -2.05 -0.60
N PHE A 60 15.34 -2.33 -1.84
CA PHE A 60 13.92 -2.44 -2.18
C PHE A 60 13.30 -3.79 -1.84
N ILE A 61 14.04 -4.89 -1.82
CA ILE A 61 13.48 -6.21 -1.49
C ILE A 61 12.94 -6.23 -0.05
N PRO A 62 13.70 -5.81 0.99
CA PRO A 62 13.18 -5.76 2.36
C PRO A 62 12.00 -4.80 2.49
N ALA A 63 12.06 -3.63 1.85
CA ALA A 63 10.96 -2.67 1.88
C ALA A 63 9.67 -3.25 1.25
N ALA A 64 9.78 -3.93 0.11
CA ALA A 64 8.66 -4.56 -0.57
C ALA A 64 8.04 -5.71 0.24
N ILE A 65 8.87 -6.48 0.97
CA ILE A 65 8.37 -7.52 1.89
C ILE A 65 7.60 -6.87 3.05
N ALA A 66 8.14 -5.78 3.61
CA ALA A 66 7.47 -5.04 4.69
C ALA A 66 6.11 -4.51 4.24
N GLU A 67 6.04 -3.93 3.04
CA GLU A 67 4.82 -3.44 2.41
C GLU A 67 3.82 -4.58 2.18
N LEU A 68 4.26 -5.71 1.61
CA LEU A 68 3.41 -6.90 1.44
C LEU A 68 2.78 -7.34 2.77
N ILE A 69 3.56 -7.43 3.84
CA ILE A 69 3.05 -7.87 5.16
C ILE A 69 2.05 -6.85 5.74
N ALA A 70 2.34 -5.55 5.60
CA ALA A 70 1.52 -4.49 6.17
C ALA A 70 0.17 -4.32 5.44
N ASP A 71 0.17 -4.46 4.12
CA ASP A 71 -0.95 -4.07 3.26
C ASP A 71 -1.87 -5.24 2.89
N THR A 72 -1.37 -6.47 2.91
CA THR A 72 -2.17 -7.69 2.62
C THR A 72 -3.42 -7.82 3.49
N PRO A 73 -3.42 -7.53 4.81
CA PRO A 73 -4.62 -7.64 5.65
C PRO A 73 -5.77 -6.74 5.21
N VAL A 74 -5.47 -5.59 4.59
CA VAL A 74 -6.47 -4.62 4.14
C VAL A 74 -6.88 -4.89 2.69
N MET A 75 -5.91 -5.11 1.81
CA MET A 75 -6.15 -5.20 0.36
C MET A 75 -6.42 -6.62 -0.15
N GLY A 76 -6.09 -7.66 0.62
CA GLY A 76 -6.30 -9.05 0.23
C GLY A 76 -5.64 -9.39 -1.12
N THR A 77 -6.41 -9.99 -2.02
CA THR A 77 -5.96 -10.39 -3.37
C THR A 77 -5.79 -9.20 -4.31
N SER A 78 -6.39 -8.05 -3.98
CA SER A 78 -6.25 -6.81 -4.76
C SER A 78 -4.82 -6.25 -4.72
N PHE A 79 -4.01 -6.71 -3.75
CA PHE A 79 -2.61 -6.34 -3.64
C PHE A 79 -1.82 -6.66 -4.92
N TYR A 80 -2.09 -7.77 -5.63
CA TYR A 80 -1.38 -8.08 -6.88
C TYR A 80 -1.53 -6.97 -7.92
N LEU A 81 -2.75 -6.46 -8.10
CA LEU A 81 -3.02 -5.38 -9.05
C LEU A 81 -2.45 -4.04 -8.56
N SER A 82 -2.54 -3.76 -7.25
CA SER A 82 -1.92 -2.58 -6.64
C SER A 82 -0.40 -2.59 -6.81
N SER A 83 0.27 -3.73 -6.65
CA SER A 83 1.73 -3.84 -6.84
C SER A 83 2.15 -3.66 -8.30
N ILE A 84 1.36 -4.15 -9.26
CA ILE A 84 1.63 -3.95 -10.69
C ILE A 84 1.47 -2.48 -11.08
N THR A 85 0.40 -1.85 -10.60
CA THR A 85 0.02 -0.48 -10.99
C THR A 85 0.72 0.60 -10.18
N GLY A 86 1.30 0.22 -9.03
CA GLY A 86 2.11 1.07 -8.18
C GLY A 86 1.32 2.05 -7.33
N ASN A 87 2.09 2.83 -6.56
CA ASN A 87 1.60 3.89 -5.67
C ASN A 87 0.55 3.42 -4.65
N ILE A 88 0.86 2.31 -3.98
CA ILE A 88 -0.04 1.62 -3.06
C ILE A 88 -0.41 2.54 -1.89
N MET A 89 0.58 3.00 -1.13
CA MET A 89 0.36 3.80 0.08
C MET A 89 -0.35 5.13 -0.18
N ASN A 90 -0.03 5.84 -1.28
CA ASN A 90 -0.57 7.21 -1.45
C ASN A 90 -1.91 7.26 -2.21
N LEU A 91 -2.20 6.29 -3.09
CA LEU A 91 -3.42 6.32 -3.90
C LEU A 91 -4.32 5.11 -3.70
N LYS A 92 -3.76 3.89 -3.65
CA LYS A 92 -4.59 2.66 -3.63
C LYS A 92 -5.15 2.37 -2.26
N LEU A 93 -4.31 2.41 -1.23
CA LEU A 93 -4.68 2.10 0.13
C LEU A 93 -5.78 3.06 0.64
N PRO A 94 -5.67 4.40 0.49
CA PRO A 94 -6.75 5.31 0.91
C PRO A 94 -8.04 5.12 0.10
N ALA A 95 -7.94 4.83 -1.20
CA ALA A 95 -9.11 4.56 -2.04
C ALA A 95 -9.85 3.29 -1.59
N VAL A 96 -9.11 2.23 -1.25
CA VAL A 96 -9.65 0.99 -0.69
C VAL A 96 -10.29 1.26 0.67
N LEU A 97 -9.58 1.90 1.61
CA LEU A 97 -10.12 2.23 2.93
C LEU A 97 -11.41 3.06 2.86
N ASN A 98 -11.47 4.03 1.95
CA ASN A 98 -12.68 4.82 1.74
C ASN A 98 -13.81 3.98 1.12
N ALA A 99 -13.52 3.14 0.14
CA ALA A 99 -14.51 2.25 -0.47
C ALA A 99 -15.10 1.26 0.56
N LEU A 100 -14.25 0.65 1.39
CA LEU A 100 -14.67 -0.25 2.47
C LEU A 100 -15.53 0.46 3.53
N LYS A 101 -15.20 1.71 3.83
CA LYS A 101 -15.98 2.57 4.74
C LYS A 101 -17.35 2.93 4.16
N ILE A 102 -17.42 3.27 2.87
CA ILE A 102 -18.69 3.60 2.18
C ILE A 102 -19.57 2.35 2.03
N ALA A 103 -18.96 1.21 1.72
CA ALA A 103 -19.67 -0.07 1.58
C ALA A 103 -20.02 -0.72 2.93
N ASP A 104 -19.53 -0.18 4.06
CA ASP A 104 -19.69 -0.71 5.42
C ASP A 104 -19.40 -2.22 5.56
N VAL A 105 -18.30 -2.67 4.94
CA VAL A 105 -17.85 -4.07 4.98
C VAL A 105 -16.65 -4.25 5.90
N LYS A 106 -16.61 -5.36 6.64
CA LYS A 106 -15.51 -5.71 7.57
C LYS A 106 -14.27 -6.14 6.78
N GLN A 107 -13.12 -5.57 7.10
CA GLN A 107 -11.83 -5.93 6.49
C GLN A 107 -11.52 -7.43 6.68
N GLY A 108 -10.83 -8.03 5.72
CA GLY A 108 -10.48 -9.46 5.75
C GLY A 108 -11.61 -10.43 5.42
N THR A 109 -12.78 -9.93 5.00
CA THR A 109 -13.87 -10.74 4.45
C THR A 109 -13.80 -10.87 2.93
N GLN A 110 -14.49 -11.85 2.35
CA GLN A 110 -14.57 -12.02 0.90
C GLN A 110 -15.25 -10.83 0.21
N GLU A 111 -16.25 -10.22 0.85
CA GLU A 111 -16.93 -9.02 0.35
C GLU A 111 -15.99 -7.81 0.35
N ALA A 112 -15.20 -7.63 1.41
CA ALA A 112 -14.17 -6.61 1.45
C ALA A 112 -13.10 -6.80 0.36
N ASP A 113 -12.72 -8.04 0.07
CA ASP A 113 -11.78 -8.33 -1.02
C ASP A 113 -12.34 -7.92 -2.39
N ALA A 114 -13.62 -8.22 -2.65
CA ALA A 114 -14.28 -7.83 -3.89
C ALA A 114 -14.42 -6.31 -4.03
N VAL A 115 -14.83 -5.61 -2.96
CA VAL A 115 -14.92 -4.13 -2.93
C VAL A 115 -13.54 -3.51 -3.13
N SER A 116 -12.51 -4.05 -2.47
CA SER A 116 -11.12 -3.62 -2.63
C SER A 116 -10.65 -3.80 -4.08
N GLY A 117 -11.01 -4.90 -4.72
CA GLY A 117 -10.62 -5.19 -6.11
C GLY A 117 -11.19 -4.16 -7.08
N VAL A 118 -12.47 -3.80 -6.92
CA VAL A 118 -13.10 -2.75 -7.72
C VAL A 118 -12.47 -1.39 -7.46
N ALA A 119 -12.24 -1.05 -6.18
CA ALA A 119 -11.62 0.22 -5.81
C ALA A 119 -10.21 0.38 -6.41
N VAL A 120 -9.39 -0.67 -6.33
CA VAL A 120 -8.05 -0.70 -6.94
C VAL A 120 -8.14 -0.61 -8.45
N ALA A 121 -9.03 -1.38 -9.10
CA ALA A 121 -9.18 -1.37 -10.55
C ALA A 121 -9.56 0.02 -11.09
N VAL A 122 -10.57 0.67 -10.49
CA VAL A 122 -11.02 2.02 -10.87
C VAL A 122 -9.92 3.05 -10.62
N SER A 123 -9.27 2.98 -9.46
CA SER A 123 -8.13 3.84 -9.14
C SER A 123 -7.02 3.68 -10.18
N SER A 124 -6.67 2.44 -10.55
CA SER A 124 -5.58 2.16 -11.49
C SER A 124 -5.89 2.54 -12.92
N LEU A 125 -7.14 2.34 -13.37
CA LEU A 125 -7.59 2.83 -14.65
C LEU A 125 -7.50 4.36 -14.72
N THR A 126 -7.95 5.05 -13.67
CA THR A 126 -7.90 6.52 -13.59
C THR A 126 -6.45 7.02 -13.62
N THR A 127 -5.56 6.41 -12.82
CA THR A 127 -4.13 6.73 -12.85
C THR A 127 -3.53 6.53 -14.24
N MET A 128 -3.85 5.42 -14.90
CA MET A 128 -3.33 5.10 -16.24
C MET A 128 -3.80 6.11 -17.28
N ILE A 129 -5.08 6.50 -17.27
CA ILE A 129 -5.62 7.51 -18.19
C ILE A 129 -4.93 8.85 -17.97
N ILE A 130 -4.77 9.29 -16.72
CA ILE A 130 -4.12 10.56 -16.40
C ILE A 130 -2.65 10.54 -16.85
N ILE A 131 -1.93 9.45 -16.59
CA ILE A 131 -0.52 9.32 -17.02
C ILE A 131 -0.42 9.29 -18.54
N ALA A 132 -1.31 8.58 -19.24
CA ALA A 132 -1.32 8.53 -20.70
C ALA A 132 -1.57 9.92 -21.31
N ILE A 133 -2.55 10.65 -20.78
CA ILE A 133 -2.84 12.03 -21.19
C ILE A 133 -1.63 12.93 -20.88
N GLY A 134 -1.05 12.83 -19.69
CA GLY A 134 0.13 13.60 -19.28
C GLY A 134 1.33 13.34 -20.18
N ALA A 135 1.57 12.08 -20.57
CA ALA A 135 2.65 11.69 -21.47
C ALA A 135 2.42 12.22 -22.91
N LEU A 136 1.19 12.16 -23.42
CA LEU A 136 0.85 12.69 -24.75
C LEU A 136 0.93 14.22 -24.80
N LEU A 137 0.54 14.87 -23.70
CA LEU A 137 0.55 16.32 -23.57
C LEU A 137 1.88 16.87 -23.05
N LEU A 138 2.90 16.04 -22.81
CA LEU A 138 4.14 16.47 -22.19
C LEU A 138 4.85 17.55 -23.03
N THR A 139 4.82 17.43 -24.35
CA THR A 139 5.40 18.39 -25.30
C THR A 139 4.74 19.77 -25.23
N PRO A 140 3.39 19.90 -25.31
CA PRO A 140 2.73 21.19 -25.15
C PRO A 140 2.65 21.70 -23.70
N LEU A 141 2.66 20.84 -22.68
CA LEU A 141 2.59 21.25 -21.26
C LEU A 141 3.94 21.68 -20.68
N LYS A 142 5.07 21.33 -21.30
CA LYS A 142 6.41 21.68 -20.84
C LYS A 142 6.57 23.15 -20.39
N PRO A 143 6.16 24.17 -21.16
CA PRO A 143 6.28 25.57 -20.74
C PRO A 143 5.40 25.93 -19.53
N ILE A 144 4.33 25.18 -19.26
CA ILE A 144 3.45 25.40 -18.11
C ILE A 144 4.01 24.68 -16.87
N LEU A 145 4.54 23.46 -17.04
CA LEU A 145 5.11 22.67 -15.95
C LEU A 145 6.40 23.30 -15.39
N GLU A 146 7.15 24.02 -16.22
CA GLU A 146 8.37 24.74 -15.83
C GLU A 146 8.09 26.11 -15.18
N LEU A 147 6.82 26.54 -15.09
CA LEU A 147 6.48 27.76 -14.36
C LEU A 147 6.89 27.62 -12.89
N PRO A 148 7.49 28.66 -12.28
CA PRO A 148 7.97 28.61 -10.88
C PRO A 148 6.87 28.20 -9.88
N GLN A 149 5.63 28.59 -10.17
CA GLN A 149 4.45 28.27 -9.36
C GLN A 149 4.13 26.77 -9.39
N VAL A 150 4.23 26.13 -10.56
CA VAL A 150 3.92 24.70 -10.73
C VAL A 150 5.03 23.84 -10.15
N VAL A 151 6.29 24.24 -10.31
CA VAL A 151 7.43 23.59 -9.66
C VAL A 151 7.27 23.63 -8.14
N THR A 152 6.93 24.80 -7.59
CA THR A 152 6.69 24.97 -6.14
C THR A 152 5.50 24.13 -5.67
N ALA A 153 4.39 24.12 -6.42
CA ALA A 153 3.24 23.28 -6.10
C ALA A 153 3.59 21.78 -6.13
N THR A 154 4.42 21.34 -7.07
CA THR A 154 4.87 19.95 -7.18
C THR A 154 5.72 19.54 -5.96
N GLN A 155 6.51 20.45 -5.39
CA GLN A 155 7.26 20.19 -4.15
C GLN A 155 6.35 19.94 -2.94
N TYR A 156 5.13 20.51 -2.93
CA TYR A 156 4.15 20.28 -1.87
C TYR A 156 3.33 19.00 -2.02
N VAL A 157 3.42 18.30 -3.16
CA VAL A 157 2.67 17.06 -3.38
C VAL A 157 3.09 15.99 -2.38
N LEU A 158 4.39 15.79 -2.17
CA LEU A 158 4.88 14.75 -1.25
C LEU A 158 4.43 14.99 0.21
N PRO A 159 4.60 16.20 0.78
CA PRO A 159 4.01 16.53 2.09
C PRO A 159 2.49 16.36 2.16
N ALA A 160 1.74 16.74 1.12
CA ALA A 160 0.29 16.60 1.10
C ALA A 160 -0.16 15.13 1.08
N LEU A 161 0.55 14.26 0.36
CA LEU A 161 0.28 12.82 0.34
C LEU A 161 0.48 12.19 1.72
N PHE A 162 1.61 12.47 2.38
CA PHE A 162 1.85 11.98 3.74
C PHE A 162 0.88 12.59 4.77
N GLY A 163 0.47 13.85 4.60
CA GLY A 163 -0.55 14.49 5.43
C GLY A 163 -1.92 13.81 5.31
N CYS A 164 -2.33 13.47 4.09
CA CYS A 164 -3.56 12.72 3.84
C CYS A 164 -3.52 11.33 4.47
N LEU A 165 -2.40 10.61 4.33
CA LEU A 165 -2.21 9.30 4.94
C LEU A 165 -2.26 9.38 6.48
N MET A 166 -1.63 10.40 7.07
CA MET A 166 -1.76 10.66 8.51
C MET A 166 -3.21 10.88 8.93
N LEU A 167 -3.96 11.76 8.24
CA LEU A 167 -5.38 11.97 8.53
C LEU A 167 -6.21 10.67 8.43
N SER A 168 -5.88 9.80 7.48
CA SER A 168 -6.50 8.48 7.37
C SER A 168 -6.21 7.60 8.59
N ILE A 169 -5.01 7.68 9.17
CA ILE A 169 -4.65 6.98 10.41
C ILE A 169 -5.37 7.58 11.63
N PHE A 170 -5.63 8.88 11.66
CA PHE A 170 -6.42 9.52 12.73
C PHE A 170 -7.92 9.15 12.69
N SER A 171 -8.41 8.63 11.56
CA SER A 171 -9.80 8.16 11.44
C SER A 171 -10.03 6.93 12.31
N LYS A 172 -10.94 7.04 13.28
CA LYS A 172 -11.31 5.95 14.20
C LYS A 172 -12.10 4.81 13.54
N ASN A 173 -12.62 5.04 12.35
CA ASN A 173 -13.50 4.11 11.63
C ASN A 173 -12.71 3.40 10.53
N ALA A 174 -12.51 2.10 10.70
CA ALA A 174 -11.83 1.25 9.72
C ALA A 174 -12.78 0.61 8.67
N GLY A 175 -14.08 0.89 8.77
CA GLY A 175 -15.14 0.27 7.96
C GLY A 175 -15.78 -0.95 8.65
N GLY A 176 -17.01 -1.30 8.25
CA GLY A 176 -17.74 -2.48 8.74
C GLY A 176 -18.12 -2.41 10.22
N GLY A 177 -18.52 -1.24 10.72
CA GLY A 177 -18.86 -1.02 12.13
C GLY A 177 -17.70 -1.18 13.14
N THR A 178 -16.45 -1.34 12.68
CA THR A 178 -15.31 -1.53 13.60
C THR A 178 -14.71 -0.19 14.00
N VAL A 179 -14.86 0.20 15.27
CA VAL A 179 -14.33 1.46 15.82
C VAL A 179 -13.17 1.17 16.76
N PHE A 180 -11.99 1.72 16.43
CA PHE A 180 -10.80 1.58 17.24
C PHE A 180 -10.65 2.75 18.22
N HIS A 181 -10.93 2.51 19.50
CA HIS A 181 -10.70 3.50 20.55
C HIS A 181 -9.24 3.43 21.04
N GLY A 182 -8.52 4.55 20.94
CA GLY A 182 -7.16 4.69 21.51
C GLY A 182 -6.01 4.12 20.67
N HIS A 183 -6.25 3.71 19.41
CA HIS A 183 -5.24 3.12 18.52
C HIS A 183 -4.03 4.05 18.25
N LEU A 184 -4.22 5.37 18.27
CA LEU A 184 -3.15 6.36 18.16
C LEU A 184 -2.07 6.21 19.25
N LYS A 185 -2.44 5.72 20.45
CA LYS A 185 -1.47 5.45 21.53
C LYS A 185 -0.50 4.32 21.16
N ALA A 186 -0.90 3.43 20.26
CA ALA A 186 -0.03 2.37 19.73
C ALA A 186 1.03 2.85 18.76
N LEU A 187 0.82 4.01 18.14
CA LEU A 187 1.76 4.60 17.19
C LEU A 187 2.90 5.36 17.89
N ILE A 188 2.68 5.86 19.11
CA ILE A 188 3.63 6.72 19.83
C ILE A 188 4.97 6.01 20.08
N ILE A 189 4.95 4.76 20.56
CA ILE A 189 6.18 4.04 20.92
C ILE A 189 7.01 3.69 19.66
N PRO A 190 6.44 3.09 18.59
CA PRO A 190 7.16 2.91 17.32
C PRO A 190 7.68 4.22 16.74
N PHE A 191 6.92 5.31 16.83
CA PHE A 191 7.34 6.62 16.34
C PHE A 191 8.57 7.16 17.09
N ILE A 192 8.59 7.05 18.43
CA ILE A 192 9.74 7.45 19.25
C ILE A 192 10.97 6.61 18.89
N ILE A 193 10.81 5.30 18.70
CA ILE A 193 11.92 4.40 18.33
C ILE A 193 12.44 4.75 16.94
N ALA A 194 11.56 4.96 15.96
CA ALA A 194 11.94 5.36 14.61
C ALA A 194 12.65 6.72 14.59
N ALA A 195 12.15 7.70 15.36
CA ALA A 195 12.77 9.02 15.49
C ALA A 195 14.13 8.95 16.20
N ALA A 196 14.24 8.16 17.27
CA ALA A 196 15.51 7.95 17.98
C ALA A 196 16.54 7.26 17.08
N LEU A 197 16.14 6.26 16.31
CA LEU A 197 17.01 5.61 15.31
C LEU A 197 17.44 6.58 14.22
N TYR A 198 16.52 7.40 13.70
CA TYR A 198 16.85 8.41 12.69
C TYR A 198 17.81 9.50 13.21
N LEU A 199 17.69 9.90 14.47
CA LEU A 199 18.58 10.89 15.09
C LEU A 199 19.93 10.30 15.52
N TYR A 200 20.00 9.00 15.82
CA TYR A 200 21.21 8.33 16.31
C TYR A 200 22.04 7.69 15.19
N ILE A 201 21.38 7.22 14.12
CA ILE A 201 22.01 6.63 12.94
C ILE A 201 22.22 7.77 11.92
N ILE A 202 23.42 7.86 11.32
CA ILE A 202 23.66 8.83 10.23
C ILE A 202 22.59 8.61 9.14
N PRO A 203 21.92 9.66 8.64
CA PRO A 203 20.76 9.54 7.73
C PRO A 203 20.97 8.56 6.56
N GLU A 204 22.17 8.52 5.98
CA GLU A 204 22.53 7.61 4.88
C GLU A 204 22.41 6.12 5.25
N TYR A 205 22.75 5.73 6.49
CA TYR A 205 22.56 4.34 6.93
C TYR A 205 21.09 4.06 7.26
N TYR A 206 20.34 5.04 7.72
CA TYR A 206 18.91 4.87 7.98
C TYR A 206 18.14 4.57 6.68
N GLU A 207 18.45 5.30 5.60
CA GLU A 207 17.87 5.06 4.27
C GLU A 207 18.24 3.68 3.73
N LEU A 208 19.49 3.25 3.89
CA LEU A 208 19.95 1.94 3.45
C LEU A 208 19.23 0.78 4.18
N TYR A 209 19.00 0.92 5.49
CA TYR A 209 18.38 -0.12 6.31
C TYR A 209 16.87 0.04 6.51
N GLN A 210 16.24 1.02 5.86
CA GLN A 210 14.83 1.37 6.08
C GLN A 210 13.90 0.15 5.99
N GLY A 211 14.05 -0.68 4.95
CA GLY A 211 13.21 -1.86 4.77
C GLY A 211 13.33 -2.87 5.94
N PHE A 212 14.55 -3.09 6.44
CA PHE A 212 14.78 -3.95 7.61
C PHE A 212 14.20 -3.36 8.90
N ILE A 213 14.30 -2.04 9.06
CA ILE A 213 13.73 -1.32 10.20
C ILE A 213 12.21 -1.50 10.22
N ILE A 214 11.53 -1.33 9.07
CA ILE A 214 10.07 -1.51 8.98
C ILE A 214 9.68 -2.96 9.31
N ILE A 215 10.39 -3.96 8.76
CA ILE A 215 10.15 -5.37 9.08
C ILE A 215 10.27 -5.62 10.59
N GLY A 216 11.25 -5.02 11.27
CA GLY A 216 11.42 -5.11 12.72
C GLY A 216 10.33 -4.37 13.51
N CYS A 217 9.83 -3.25 12.98
CA CYS A 217 8.76 -2.46 13.61
C CYS A 217 7.40 -3.16 13.58
N ILE A 218 7.10 -4.00 12.58
CA ILE A 218 5.82 -4.73 12.48
C ILE A 218 5.55 -5.65 13.70
N PRO A 219 6.43 -6.61 14.07
CA PRO A 219 6.21 -7.47 15.24
C PRO A 219 6.26 -6.68 16.55
N LEU A 220 7.07 -5.63 16.62
CA LEU A 220 7.12 -4.73 17.76
C LEU A 220 5.78 -4.01 17.96
N LEU A 221 5.22 -3.44 16.89
CA LEU A 221 3.92 -2.79 16.87
C LEU A 221 2.82 -3.77 17.29
N TYR A 222 2.85 -5.00 16.78
CA TYR A 222 1.92 -6.05 17.18
C TYR A 222 2.02 -6.37 18.69
N ALA A 223 3.24 -6.54 19.21
CA ALA A 223 3.46 -6.83 20.63
C ALA A 223 2.95 -5.69 21.53
N ILE A 224 3.27 -4.43 21.18
CA ILE A 224 2.81 -3.24 21.89
C ILE A 224 1.29 -3.14 21.87
N THR A 225 0.68 -3.33 20.70
CA THR A 225 -0.78 -3.27 20.53
C THR A 225 -1.45 -4.36 21.35
N LYS A 226 -0.90 -5.58 21.37
CA LYS A 226 -1.42 -6.69 22.18
C LYS A 226 -1.31 -6.44 23.69
N ILE A 227 -0.21 -5.85 24.15
CA ILE A 227 -0.03 -5.48 25.56
C ILE A 227 -1.02 -4.38 25.96
N MET A 228 -1.23 -3.37 25.12
CA MET A 228 -2.17 -2.29 25.40
C MET A 228 -3.63 -2.70 25.30
N TYR A 229 -3.95 -3.63 24.40
CA TYR A 229 -5.26 -4.27 24.33
C TYR A 229 -5.55 -5.07 25.62
N LYS A 230 -4.59 -5.88 26.09
CA LYS A 230 -4.71 -6.60 27.37
C LYS A 230 -4.82 -5.68 28.59
N LYS A 231 -4.26 -4.47 28.53
CA LYS A 231 -4.38 -3.44 29.58
C LYS A 231 -5.66 -2.58 29.46
N GLY A 232 -6.55 -2.87 28.50
CA GLY A 232 -7.79 -2.13 28.28
C GLY A 232 -7.61 -0.71 27.74
N MET A 233 -6.40 -0.33 27.32
CA MET A 233 -6.10 1.00 26.76
C MET A 233 -6.51 1.14 25.29
N ILE A 234 -6.70 0.01 24.60
CA ILE A 234 -7.24 -0.07 23.24
C ILE A 234 -8.49 -0.93 23.32
N LYS A 235 -9.64 -0.35 22.96
CA LYS A 235 -10.90 -1.09 22.81
C LYS A 235 -11.22 -1.17 21.32
N VAL A 236 -11.60 -2.37 20.89
CA VAL A 236 -12.07 -2.64 19.52
C VAL A 236 -13.53 -3.00 19.67
N GLU A 237 -14.41 -2.11 19.24
CA GLU A 237 -15.85 -2.44 19.13
C GLU A 237 -16.05 -3.04 17.75
N MET A 238 -16.54 -4.28 17.69
CA MET A 238 -16.98 -4.90 16.44
C MET A 238 -18.48 -4.76 16.29
N LYS A 239 -18.97 -4.73 15.04
CA LYS A 239 -20.40 -4.65 14.72
C LYS A 239 -21.24 -5.78 15.37
N GLU A 240 -20.64 -6.95 15.59
CA GLU A 240 -21.25 -8.11 16.27
C GLU A 240 -21.54 -7.83 17.76
N ASP A 241 -20.78 -6.93 18.40
CA ASP A 241 -21.00 -6.55 19.80
C ASP A 241 -22.20 -5.58 19.94
N GLN A 242 -22.45 -4.75 18.91
CA GLN A 242 -23.56 -3.78 18.89
C GLN A 242 -24.92 -4.45 18.62
N GLU A 243 -24.97 -5.44 17.73
CA GLU A 243 -26.20 -6.21 17.45
C GLU A 243 -26.59 -7.16 18.61
N GLY A 244 -25.62 -7.58 19.43
CA GLY A 244 -25.87 -8.35 20.66
C GLY A 244 -26.46 -7.49 21.78
N GLU A 245 -25.91 -6.29 22.02
CA GLU A 245 -26.43 -5.36 23.02
C GLU A 245 -27.82 -4.82 22.67
N GLU A 246 -28.14 -4.57 21.40
CA GLU A 246 -29.50 -4.16 20.98
C GLU A 246 -30.53 -5.29 21.08
N ARG A 247 -30.11 -6.57 21.00
CA ARG A 247 -30.99 -7.73 21.21
C ARG A 247 -31.23 -8.05 22.68
N ASP A 248 -30.23 -7.82 23.54
CA ASP A 248 -30.36 -8.04 24.99
C ASP A 248 -31.02 -6.85 25.71
N ALA A 249 -31.11 -5.69 25.05
CA ALA A 249 -31.80 -4.49 25.54
C ALA A 249 -33.26 -4.34 25.05
N ALA A 250 -33.75 -5.24 24.20
CA ALA A 250 -35.13 -5.27 23.64
C ALA A 250 -35.97 -6.40 24.25
#